data_AF-A0A1H9QPS9-F1
#
_entry.id   AF-A0A1H9QPS9-F1
#
_cell.length_a   1.000
_cell.length_b   1.000
_cell.length_c   1.000
_cell.angle_alpha   90.00
_cell.angle_beta   90.00
_cell.angle_gamma   90.00
#
_symmetry.space_group_name_H-M   'P 1'
#
loop_
_entity.id
_entity.type
_entity.pdbx_description
1 polymer ?
#
loop_
_entity_poly.entity_id
_entity_poly.type
_entity_poly.pdbx_seq_one_letter_code
_entity_poly.pdbx_strand_id
1 'polypeptide(L)'
;MARVRTGPFENDDALDFLDQLEEAEPAERPVRVLRALRRVVGTEEYIDAPVMAEAVAAAAVVAASEDPEAVVGERYLPPWLDSDPLDVDEELEELASQALHRALRPDQNEWWELWEEAAATDDVTEVVSRYLEVFGD
;
A
#
# COMPACT_ATOMS: atom_id res chain seq x y z
N MET A 1 -14.23 16.78 -15.50
CA MET A 1 -13.93 16.40 -14.11
C MET A 1 -12.51 15.87 -14.10
N ALA A 2 -11.65 16.42 -13.23
CA ALA A 2 -10.38 15.76 -12.94
C ALA A 2 -10.75 14.42 -12.28
N ARG A 3 -10.23 13.31 -12.80
CA ARG A 3 -10.38 12.01 -12.17
C ARG A 3 -9.70 12.12 -10.80
N VAL A 4 -10.42 11.80 -9.72
CA VAL A 4 -9.80 11.68 -8.40
C VAL A 4 -8.70 10.63 -8.53
N ARG A 5 -7.50 10.94 -8.01
CA ARG A 5 -6.32 10.08 -8.10
C ARG A 5 -6.33 9.15 -6.91
N THR A 6 -6.76 7.91 -7.10
CA THR A 6 -7.00 6.91 -6.04
C THR A 6 -5.98 5.78 -6.05
N GLY A 7 -4.96 5.84 -6.91
CA GLY A 7 -3.89 4.85 -6.91
C GLY A 7 -3.08 4.89 -5.62
N PRO A 8 -2.51 3.75 -5.17
CA PRO A 8 -1.79 3.66 -3.89
C PRO A 8 -0.52 4.50 -3.87
N PHE A 9 -0.02 4.92 -5.03
CA PHE A 9 1.20 5.71 -5.21
C PHE A 9 0.92 7.15 -5.66
N GLU A 10 -0.34 7.62 -5.60
CA GLU A 10 -0.70 8.96 -6.10
C GLU A 10 -0.89 10.01 -4.99
N ASN A 11 -0.83 9.61 -3.71
CA ASN A 11 -0.85 10.51 -2.56
C ASN A 11 0.58 10.86 -2.10
N ASP A 12 0.75 12.02 -1.50
CA ASP A 12 2.07 12.58 -1.18
C ASP A 12 2.83 11.69 -0.16
N ASP A 13 2.17 11.15 0.87
CA ASP A 13 2.80 10.29 1.87
C ASP A 13 3.28 8.95 1.28
N ALA A 14 2.53 8.38 0.34
CA ALA A 14 2.94 7.20 -0.40
C ALA A 14 4.15 7.49 -1.30
N LEU A 15 4.17 8.63 -1.99
CA LEU A 15 5.31 9.04 -2.81
C LEU A 15 6.56 9.27 -1.96
N ASP A 16 6.43 9.95 -0.82
CA ASP A 16 7.53 10.13 0.14
C ASP A 16 8.06 8.79 0.66
N PHE A 17 7.20 7.79 0.83
CA PHE A 17 7.61 6.44 1.19
C PHE A 17 8.31 5.70 0.05
N LEU A 18 7.82 5.81 -1.18
CA LEU A 18 8.48 5.21 -2.35
C LEU A 18 9.86 5.80 -2.59
N ASP A 19 10.01 7.12 -2.45
CA ASP A 19 11.31 7.81 -2.55
C ASP A 19 12.27 7.26 -1.49
N GLN A 20 11.81 7.02 -0.26
CA GLN A 20 12.63 6.38 0.78
C GLN A 20 13.05 4.94 0.44
N LEU A 21 12.23 4.18 -0.30
CA LEU A 21 12.60 2.84 -0.77
C LEU A 21 13.59 2.90 -1.94
N GLU A 22 13.44 3.87 -2.83
CA GLU A 22 14.37 4.09 -3.94
C GLU A 22 15.76 4.52 -3.45
N GLU A 23 15.81 5.41 -2.45
CA GLU A 23 17.06 5.85 -1.82
C GLU A 23 17.72 4.80 -0.91
N ALA A 24 16.96 3.79 -0.49
CA ALA A 24 17.46 2.73 0.38
C ALA A 24 18.32 1.71 -0.38
N GLU A 25 19.30 1.15 0.33
CA GLU A 25 20.03 -0.01 -0.16
C GLU A 25 19.07 -1.19 -0.36
N PRO A 26 19.29 -2.08 -1.35
CA PRO A 26 18.39 -3.20 -1.63
C PRO A 26 18.03 -4.05 -0.41
N ALA A 27 18.99 -4.31 0.47
CA ALA A 27 18.79 -5.09 1.69
C ALA A 27 17.93 -4.37 2.76
N GLU A 28 17.77 -3.05 2.67
CA GLU A 28 16.96 -2.26 3.62
C GLU A 28 15.50 -2.12 3.18
N ARG A 29 15.18 -2.30 1.90
CA ARG A 29 13.82 -2.15 1.36
C ARG A 29 12.81 -3.10 2.03
N PRO A 30 13.08 -4.42 2.16
CA PRO A 30 12.14 -5.32 2.85
C PRO A 30 11.91 -4.90 4.30
N VAL A 31 12.95 -4.41 4.99
CA VAL A 31 12.85 -3.97 6.39
C VAL A 31 11.93 -2.74 6.53
N ARG A 32 12.01 -1.80 5.58
CA ARG A 32 11.16 -0.60 5.56
C ARG A 32 9.71 -0.94 5.25
N VAL A 33 9.47 -1.79 4.25
CA VAL A 33 8.13 -2.30 3.91
C VAL A 33 7.51 -3.02 5.12
N LEU A 34 8.23 -3.97 5.70
CA LEU A 34 7.79 -4.70 6.89
C LEU A 34 7.46 -3.77 8.06
N ARG A 35 8.26 -2.71 8.26
CA ARG A 35 8.01 -1.71 9.30
C ARG A 35 6.74 -0.90 9.05
N ALA A 36 6.47 -0.49 7.82
CA ALA A 36 5.26 0.26 7.46
C ALA A 36 4.01 -0.59 7.73
N LEU A 37 4.02 -1.85 7.28
CA LEU A 37 2.92 -2.78 7.49
C LEU A 37 2.67 -3.06 8.99
N ARG A 38 3.72 -3.39 9.75
CA ARG A 38 3.60 -3.67 11.20
C ARG A 38 3.09 -2.47 12.00
N ARG A 39 3.38 -1.24 11.57
CA ARG A 39 2.90 -0.03 12.25
C ARG A 39 1.37 0.07 12.22
N VAL A 40 0.74 -0.42 11.16
CA VAL A 40 -0.71 -0.42 10.99
C VAL A 40 -1.35 -1.67 11.60
N VAL A 41 -0.78 -2.85 11.33
CA VAL A 41 -1.32 -4.13 11.83
C VAL A 41 -1.19 -4.26 13.36
N GLY A 42 -0.07 -3.81 13.93
CA GLY A 42 0.20 -3.93 15.37
C GLY A 42 -0.45 -2.87 16.25
N THR A 43 -1.15 -1.88 15.68
CA THR A 43 -1.77 -0.78 16.43
C THR A 43 -3.26 -1.05 16.63
N GLU A 44 -3.74 -0.99 17.88
CA GLU A 44 -5.18 -1.11 18.17
C GLU A 44 -5.92 0.23 18.06
N GLU A 45 -5.18 1.33 18.10
CA GLU A 45 -5.70 2.69 18.02
C GLU A 45 -6.04 3.10 16.58
N TYR A 46 -6.74 4.21 16.46
CA TYR A 46 -7.05 4.83 15.17
C TYR A 46 -5.76 5.21 14.41
N ILE A 47 -5.75 5.00 13.09
CA ILE A 47 -4.58 5.23 12.24
C ILE A 47 -4.72 6.54 11.45
N ASP A 48 -3.76 7.45 11.62
CA ASP A 48 -3.68 8.69 10.82
C ASP A 48 -3.44 8.40 9.33
N ALA A 49 -3.93 9.28 8.46
CA ALA A 49 -3.95 9.05 7.02
C ALA A 49 -2.56 8.83 6.39
N PRO A 50 -1.52 9.60 6.76
CA PRO A 50 -0.16 9.35 6.28
C PRO A 50 0.33 7.93 6.57
N VAL A 51 0.10 7.45 7.79
CA VAL A 51 0.57 6.13 8.22
C VAL A 51 -0.15 5.01 7.47
N MET A 52 -1.46 5.16 7.23
CA MET A 52 -2.20 4.20 6.43
C MET A 52 -1.79 4.24 4.95
N ALA A 53 -1.55 5.44 4.40
CA ALA A 53 -1.11 5.60 3.02
C ALA A 53 0.24 4.92 2.76
N GLU A 54 1.22 5.09 3.66
CA GLU A 54 2.51 4.38 3.60
C GLU A 54 2.30 2.85 3.62
N ALA A 55 1.41 2.34 4.47
CA ALA A 55 1.14 0.91 4.57
C ALA A 55 0.42 0.34 3.32
N VAL A 56 -0.51 1.08 2.73
CA VAL A 56 -1.16 0.71 1.47
C VAL A 56 -0.14 0.68 0.33
N ALA A 57 0.75 1.67 0.24
CA ALA A 57 1.84 1.68 -0.73
C ALA A 57 2.81 0.50 -0.52
N ALA A 58 3.16 0.21 0.74
CA ALA A 58 3.98 -0.94 1.10
C ALA A 58 3.32 -2.26 0.68
N ALA A 59 2.02 -2.44 0.93
CA ALA A 59 1.29 -3.65 0.51
C ALA A 59 1.21 -3.78 -1.01
N ALA A 60 1.02 -2.67 -1.75
CA ALA A 60 1.05 -2.68 -3.21
C ALA A 60 2.43 -3.04 -3.78
N VAL A 61 3.52 -2.65 -3.09
CA VAL A 61 4.90 -3.07 -3.42
C VAL A 61 5.11 -4.56 -3.20
N VAL A 62 4.54 -5.14 -2.12
CA VAL A 62 4.55 -6.59 -1.88
C VAL A 62 3.79 -7.30 -2.99
N ALA A 63 2.55 -6.88 -3.28
CA ALA A 63 1.73 -7.44 -4.34
C ALA A 63 2.43 -7.38 -5.71
N ALA A 64 3.08 -6.27 -6.04
CA ALA A 64 3.86 -6.12 -7.27
C ALA A 64 5.08 -7.05 -7.35
N SER A 65 5.68 -7.37 -6.20
CA SER A 65 6.84 -8.27 -6.13
C SER A 65 6.43 -9.73 -6.37
N GLU A 66 5.22 -10.11 -5.95
CA GLU A 66 4.65 -11.44 -6.21
C GLU A 66 4.04 -11.56 -7.60
N ASP A 67 3.20 -10.59 -7.97
CA ASP A 67 2.53 -10.52 -9.26
C ASP A 67 2.66 -9.10 -9.87
N PRO A 68 3.61 -8.90 -10.79
CA PRO A 68 3.75 -7.64 -11.52
C PRO A 68 2.50 -7.21 -12.29
N GLU A 69 1.59 -8.13 -12.64
CA GLU A 69 0.33 -7.77 -13.31
C GLU A 69 -0.61 -6.98 -12.39
N ALA A 70 -0.51 -7.15 -11.07
CA ALA A 70 -1.35 -6.48 -10.08
C ALA A 70 -1.18 -4.96 -10.08
N VAL A 71 -0.05 -4.45 -10.56
CA VAL A 71 0.24 -3.02 -10.63
C VAL A 71 0.24 -2.46 -12.06
N VAL A 72 -0.18 -3.24 -13.06
CA VAL A 72 -0.26 -2.73 -14.43
C VAL A 72 -1.23 -1.54 -14.51
N GLY A 73 -0.71 -0.42 -15.01
CA GLY A 73 -1.48 0.84 -15.13
C GLY A 73 -1.34 1.77 -13.93
N GLU A 74 -0.68 1.34 -12.86
CA GLU A 74 -0.33 2.22 -11.76
C GLU A 74 0.70 3.26 -12.19
N ARG A 75 0.55 4.46 -11.62
CA ARG A 75 1.50 5.56 -11.84
C ARG A 75 2.54 5.54 -10.74
N TYR A 76 3.71 6.11 -11.02
CA TYR A 76 4.78 6.27 -10.04
C TYR A 76 5.30 4.95 -9.45
N LEU A 77 5.14 3.84 -10.18
CA LEU A 77 5.76 2.58 -9.79
C LEU A 77 7.29 2.75 -9.68
N PRO A 78 7.90 2.31 -8.56
CA PRO A 78 9.34 2.36 -8.42
C PRO A 78 10.03 1.51 -9.49
N PRO A 79 10.94 2.09 -10.31
CA PRO A 79 11.60 1.35 -11.40
C PRO A 79 12.42 0.14 -10.92
N TRP A 80 12.84 0.13 -9.66
CA TRP A 80 13.62 -0.96 -9.11
C TRP A 80 12.84 -2.27 -8.98
N LEU A 81 11.50 -2.23 -8.89
CA LEU A 81 10.65 -3.44 -8.77
C LEU A 81 10.80 -4.39 -9.96
N ASP A 82 11.00 -3.86 -11.17
CA ASP A 82 11.18 -4.69 -12.38
C ASP A 82 12.48 -5.49 -12.34
N SER A 83 13.51 -4.95 -11.69
CA SER A 83 14.87 -5.51 -11.69
C SER A 83 15.26 -6.22 -10.39
N ASP A 84 14.62 -5.85 -9.30
CA ASP A 84 14.97 -6.19 -7.92
C ASP A 84 13.70 -6.26 -7.05
N PRO A 85 12.71 -7.11 -7.41
CA PRO A 85 11.51 -7.30 -6.60
C PRO A 85 11.88 -7.85 -5.22
N LEU A 86 11.00 -7.62 -4.24
CA LEU A 86 11.21 -8.15 -2.90
C LEU A 86 11.09 -9.68 -2.88
N ASP A 87 11.87 -10.33 -2.03
CA ASP A 87 11.64 -11.72 -1.66
C ASP A 87 10.49 -11.74 -0.65
N VAL A 88 9.30 -12.13 -1.12
CA VAL A 88 8.06 -12.13 -0.32
C VAL A 88 7.94 -13.45 0.40
N ASP A 89 7.96 -13.39 1.74
CA ASP A 89 7.66 -14.52 2.60
C ASP A 89 6.22 -14.45 3.14
N GLU A 90 5.78 -15.55 3.75
CA GLU A 90 4.42 -15.70 4.30
C GLU A 90 4.09 -14.60 5.34
N GLU A 91 5.09 -14.14 6.13
CA GLU A 91 4.86 -13.06 7.08
C GLU A 91 4.58 -11.73 6.36
N LEU A 92 5.33 -11.42 5.30
CA LEU A 92 5.17 -10.20 4.55
C LEU A 92 3.83 -10.16 3.80
N GLU A 93 3.44 -11.29 3.20
CA GLU A 93 2.13 -11.49 2.56
C GLU A 93 0.98 -11.28 3.57
N GLU A 94 1.04 -11.95 4.72
CA GLU A 94 -0.01 -11.87 5.76
C GLU A 94 -0.15 -10.44 6.31
N LEU A 95 0.96 -9.74 6.52
CA LEU A 95 0.95 -8.36 6.98
C LEU A 95 0.43 -7.39 5.92
N ALA A 96 0.72 -7.64 4.64
CA ALA A 96 0.21 -6.85 3.52
C ALA A 96 -1.31 -6.98 3.41
N SER A 97 -1.84 -8.20 3.40
CA SER A 97 -3.28 -8.45 3.42
C SER A 97 -3.96 -7.79 4.63
N GLN A 98 -3.42 -7.99 5.84
CA GLN A 98 -4.00 -7.39 7.06
C GLN A 98 -4.03 -5.86 7.02
N ALA A 99 -2.98 -5.22 6.48
CA ALA A 99 -2.93 -3.77 6.33
C ALA A 99 -4.01 -3.27 5.35
N LEU A 100 -4.16 -3.94 4.20
CA LEU A 100 -5.18 -3.62 3.19
C LEU A 100 -6.60 -3.80 3.74
N HIS A 101 -6.86 -4.91 4.42
CA HIS A 101 -8.14 -5.12 5.11
C HIS A 101 -8.40 -4.06 6.17
N ARG A 102 -7.37 -3.57 6.86
CA ARG A 102 -7.52 -2.48 7.82
C ARG A 102 -7.82 -1.14 7.15
N ALA A 103 -7.20 -0.85 6.00
CA ALA A 103 -7.48 0.35 5.22
C ALA A 103 -8.97 0.44 4.84
N LEU A 104 -9.59 -0.69 4.49
CA LEU A 104 -11.02 -0.80 4.13
C LEU A 104 -11.99 -0.81 5.32
N ARG A 105 -11.52 -0.69 6.57
CA ARG A 105 -12.41 -0.63 7.74
C ARG A 105 -12.79 0.82 8.04
N PRO A 106 -14.08 1.19 7.93
CA PRO A 106 -14.57 2.48 8.38
C PRO A 106 -14.29 2.70 9.87
N ASP A 107 -14.15 3.96 10.28
CA ASP A 107 -13.94 4.40 11.67
C ASP A 107 -12.65 3.91 12.35
N GLN A 108 -11.73 3.28 11.60
CA GLN A 108 -10.46 2.75 12.12
C GLN A 108 -9.24 3.52 11.62
N ASN A 109 -9.40 4.33 10.58
CA ASN A 109 -8.32 5.09 9.98
C ASN A 109 -8.82 6.33 9.23
N GLU A 110 -8.03 7.39 9.27
CA GLU A 110 -8.33 8.69 8.64
C GLU A 110 -8.26 8.60 7.11
N TRP A 111 -7.42 7.70 6.57
CA TRP A 111 -7.32 7.51 5.12
C TRP A 111 -8.67 7.12 4.50
N TRP A 112 -9.43 6.22 5.14
CA TRP A 112 -10.78 5.86 4.70
C TRP A 112 -11.74 7.05 4.81
N GLU A 113 -11.73 7.78 5.92
CA GLU A 113 -12.59 8.95 6.13
C GLU A 113 -12.35 10.02 5.06
N LEU A 114 -11.09 10.30 4.71
CA LEU A 114 -10.75 11.24 3.65
C LEU A 114 -11.29 10.80 2.28
N TRP A 115 -11.27 9.50 1.96
CA TRP A 115 -11.86 8.99 0.72
C TRP A 115 -13.39 8.99 0.74
N GLU A 116 -13.99 8.79 1.90
CA GLU A 116 -15.44 8.95 2.09
C GLU A 116 -15.85 10.42 1.88
N GLU A 117 -15.15 11.37 2.48
CA GLU A 117 -15.36 12.81 2.27
C GLU A 117 -15.19 13.22 0.80
N ALA A 118 -14.24 12.59 0.10
CA ALA A 118 -14.02 12.78 -1.33
C ALA A 118 -15.02 12.03 -2.24
N ALA A 119 -15.93 11.23 -1.67
CA ALA A 119 -16.87 10.36 -2.38
C ALA A 119 -16.18 9.41 -3.37
N ALA A 120 -15.04 8.83 -2.98
CA ALA A 120 -14.20 7.97 -3.80
C ALA A 120 -13.90 6.60 -3.15
N THR A 121 -14.69 6.19 -2.14
CA THR A 121 -14.55 4.88 -1.46
C THR A 121 -14.67 3.70 -2.40
N ASP A 122 -15.55 3.78 -3.40
CA ASP A 122 -15.73 2.72 -4.40
C ASP A 122 -14.45 2.54 -5.23
N ASP A 123 -13.84 3.64 -5.68
CA ASP A 123 -12.62 3.64 -6.48
C ASP A 123 -11.44 3.06 -5.69
N VAL A 124 -11.25 3.46 -4.43
CA VAL A 124 -10.14 2.94 -3.60
C VAL A 124 -10.39 1.50 -3.16
N THR A 125 -11.64 1.09 -2.99
CA THR A 125 -11.98 -0.31 -2.70
C THR A 125 -11.63 -1.20 -3.88
N GLU A 126 -11.94 -0.79 -5.12
CA GLU A 126 -11.54 -1.53 -6.33
C GLU A 126 -10.02 -1.70 -6.41
N VAL A 127 -9.28 -0.62 -6.16
CA VAL A 127 -7.80 -0.63 -6.16
C VAL A 127 -7.24 -1.58 -5.10
N VAL A 128 -7.74 -1.51 -3.86
CA VAL A 128 -7.28 -2.36 -2.75
C VAL A 128 -7.65 -3.83 -2.98
N SER A 129 -8.86 -4.12 -3.46
CA SER A 129 -9.31 -5.49 -3.72
C SER A 129 -8.42 -6.20 -4.74
N ARG A 130 -7.95 -5.51 -5.79
CA ARG A 130 -7.00 -6.09 -6.75
C ARG A 130 -5.70 -6.56 -6.09
N TYR A 131 -5.23 -5.89 -5.04
CA TYR A 131 -4.06 -6.33 -4.30
C TYR A 131 -4.36 -7.48 -3.34
N LEU A 132 -5.55 -7.49 -2.72
CA LEU A 132 -6.00 -8.63 -1.90
C LEU A 132 -6.12 -9.92 -2.72
N GLU A 133 -6.55 -9.82 -3.98
CA GLU A 133 -6.63 -10.97 -4.90
C GLU A 133 -5.26 -11.65 -5.12
N VAL A 134 -4.15 -10.89 -5.07
CA VAL A 134 -2.78 -11.44 -5.17
C VAL A 134 -2.48 -12.36 -3.99
N PHE A 135 -2.95 -11.98 -2.80
CA PHE A 135 -2.77 -12.72 -1.56
C PHE A 135 -3.85 -13.81 -1.34
N GLY A 136 -4.76 -13.98 -2.31
CA GLY A 136 -5.80 -15.01 -2.28
C GLY A 136 -7.02 -14.68 -1.41
N ASP A 137 -7.22 -13.41 -1.06
CA ASP A 137 -8.36 -12.90 -0.27
C ASP A 137 -9.53 -12.36 -1.11
#